data_AF-A0A7H4N4M0-F1
#
_entry.id   AF-A0A7H4N4M0-F1
#
_cell.length_a   1.000
_cell.length_b   1.000
_cell.length_c   1.000
_cell.angle_alpha   90.00
_cell.angle_beta   90.00
_cell.angle_gamma   90.00
#
_symmetry.space_group_name_H-M   'P 1'
#
loop_
_entity.id
_entity.type
_entity.pdbx_description
1 polymer ?
#
loop_
_entity_poly.entity_id
_entity_poly.type
_entity_poly.pdbx_seq_one_letter_code
_entity_poly.pdbx_strand_id
1 'polypeptide(L)'
;MLNTIAWFQIGEFTNAAGAVFHGDINRFYAGDGTAGMFMSGFFPIMMFGLPGAALAMYFAAPKERRPMVGGMLLSVAITAFLTGVTEPLEFLFMFLAPLLYLLHAILTGISLFVATALGIHAGFSFSAGAIDYVLMYSLPAASKNVWMLIVMGVVFFVIYFLLFSAVIRMFNLKTPGREDKVDDVVTEEANSNTEEGLTQLATNYIAAVGGTDNLKAIDACITRLRLTVADSALVNDAACKRLGASGVVKLNKQTIQVIVGAKAESVGDEMKKVVARGPVAAAAAASHSAPVAAQAAKPQAVANAKTVEALVSPITGRHCSAGAGSG
;
A
#
# COMPACT_ATOMS: atom_id res chain seq x y z
N MET A 1 -11.93 4.63 -10.25
CA MET A 1 -12.75 4.64 -11.49
C MET A 1 -13.87 5.68 -11.49
N LEU A 2 -14.57 5.95 -10.39
CA LEU A 2 -15.67 6.95 -10.38
C LEU A 2 -15.23 8.35 -10.82
N ASN A 3 -14.05 8.82 -10.38
CA ASN A 3 -13.51 10.13 -10.75
C ASN A 3 -13.26 10.29 -12.26
N THR A 4 -12.91 9.21 -12.96
CA THR A 4 -12.64 9.22 -14.41
C THR A 4 -13.85 9.74 -15.20
N ILE A 5 -15.06 9.40 -14.76
CA ILE A 5 -16.30 9.86 -15.40
C ILE A 5 -16.44 11.37 -15.19
N ALA A 6 -16.29 11.85 -13.95
CA ALA A 6 -16.36 13.29 -13.66
C ALA A 6 -15.32 14.10 -14.43
N TRP A 7 -14.08 13.62 -14.45
CA TRP A 7 -12.95 14.35 -15.04
C TRP A 7 -12.95 14.38 -16.56
N PHE A 8 -13.45 13.33 -17.23
CA PHE A 8 -13.31 13.21 -18.68
C PHE A 8 -14.63 13.12 -19.45
N GLN A 9 -15.77 12.94 -18.78
CA GLN A 9 -17.05 12.71 -19.45
C GLN A 9 -18.17 13.66 -19.00
N ILE A 10 -18.19 14.10 -17.74
CA ILE A 10 -19.29 14.93 -17.21
C ILE A 10 -19.18 16.39 -17.68
N GLY A 11 -20.28 16.86 -18.27
CA GLY A 11 -20.46 18.23 -18.72
C GLY A 11 -19.83 18.50 -20.08
N GLU A 12 -20.26 19.60 -20.70
CA GLU A 12 -19.88 20.02 -22.04
C GLU A 12 -19.56 21.52 -22.04
N PHE A 13 -18.53 21.92 -22.78
CA PHE A 13 -18.19 23.33 -23.00
C PHE A 13 -17.75 23.54 -24.45
N THR A 14 -18.36 24.52 -25.13
CA THR A 14 -17.91 24.97 -26.45
C THR A 14 -17.10 26.25 -26.29
N ASN A 15 -15.84 26.23 -26.73
CA ASN A 15 -14.99 27.41 -26.65
C ASN A 15 -15.30 28.42 -27.77
N ALA A 16 -14.64 29.59 -27.75
CA ALA A 16 -14.81 30.64 -28.75
C ALA A 16 -14.46 30.21 -30.20
N ALA A 17 -13.69 29.13 -30.37
CA ALA A 17 -13.35 28.56 -31.67
C ALA A 17 -14.37 27.50 -32.16
N GLY A 18 -15.44 27.25 -31.41
CA GLY A 18 -16.47 26.25 -31.74
C GLY A 18 -16.06 24.80 -31.41
N ALA A 19 -14.93 24.59 -30.73
CA ALA A 19 -14.51 23.26 -30.31
C ALA A 19 -15.24 22.85 -29.02
N VAL A 20 -15.74 21.61 -28.98
CA VAL A 20 -16.49 21.05 -27.86
C VAL A 20 -15.59 20.19 -26.97
N PHE A 21 -15.59 20.46 -25.67
CA PHE A 21 -14.80 19.77 -24.65
C PHE A 21 -15.73 19.08 -23.65
N HIS A 22 -15.38 17.86 -23.25
CA HIS A 22 -16.13 17.06 -22.29
C HIS A 22 -15.28 16.72 -21.07
N GLY A 23 -15.93 16.66 -19.91
CA GLY A 23 -15.26 16.36 -18.65
C GLY A 23 -14.62 17.58 -17.98
N ASP A 24 -14.62 17.55 -16.65
CA ASP A 24 -14.19 18.67 -15.82
C ASP A 24 -12.76 19.15 -16.13
N ILE A 25 -11.83 18.23 -16.39
CA ILE A 25 -10.43 18.54 -16.72
C ILE A 25 -10.36 19.33 -18.03
N ASN A 26 -10.88 18.76 -19.11
CA ASN A 26 -10.73 19.34 -20.44
C ASN A 26 -11.47 20.68 -20.54
N ARG A 27 -12.64 20.78 -19.90
CA ARG A 27 -13.41 22.03 -19.82
C ARG A 27 -12.62 23.12 -19.10
N PHE A 28 -12.01 22.81 -17.96
CA PHE A 28 -11.21 23.78 -17.20
C PHE A 28 -10.03 24.31 -18.05
N TYR A 29 -9.28 23.43 -18.72
CA TYR A 29 -8.18 23.86 -19.59
C TYR A 29 -8.63 24.59 -20.86
N ALA A 30 -9.86 24.36 -21.31
CA ALA A 30 -10.45 25.10 -22.43
C ALA A 30 -10.95 26.52 -22.02
N GLY A 31 -10.88 26.89 -20.73
CA GLY A 31 -11.27 28.20 -20.24
C GLY A 31 -12.66 28.25 -19.58
N ASP A 32 -13.29 27.11 -19.30
CA ASP A 32 -14.59 27.07 -18.63
C ASP A 32 -14.45 27.37 -17.14
N GLY A 33 -14.85 28.58 -16.73
CA GLY A 33 -14.84 29.03 -15.33
C GLY A 33 -15.88 28.35 -14.42
N THR A 34 -16.71 27.45 -14.95
CA THR A 34 -17.64 26.60 -14.17
C THR A 34 -17.10 25.17 -13.96
N ALA A 35 -15.97 24.83 -14.58
CA ALA A 35 -15.31 23.55 -14.43
C ALA A 35 -14.26 23.57 -13.30
N GLY A 36 -13.72 22.42 -12.92
CA GLY A 36 -12.75 22.26 -11.83
C GLY A 36 -13.39 22.07 -10.45
N MET A 37 -14.71 21.92 -10.38
CA MET A 37 -15.44 21.64 -9.14
C MET A 37 -15.23 20.20 -8.64
N PHE A 38 -15.00 19.24 -9.53
CA PHE A 38 -14.71 17.85 -9.18
C PHE A 38 -13.21 17.62 -8.92
N MET A 39 -12.43 18.69 -8.87
CA MET A 39 -10.97 18.67 -8.81
C MET A 39 -10.42 19.46 -7.63
N SER A 40 -10.95 20.65 -7.37
CA SER A 40 -10.41 21.60 -6.39
C SER A 40 -10.25 21.03 -4.97
N GLY A 41 -11.18 20.18 -4.54
CA GLY A 41 -11.12 19.57 -3.21
C GLY A 41 -10.06 18.49 -2.99
N PHE A 42 -9.33 18.07 -4.04
CA PHE A 42 -8.19 17.16 -3.87
C PHE A 42 -6.95 17.87 -3.33
N PHE A 43 -6.73 19.14 -3.70
CA PHE A 43 -5.55 19.92 -3.27
C PHE A 43 -5.37 19.95 -1.75
N PRO A 44 -6.37 20.29 -0.91
CA PRO A 44 -6.21 20.30 0.54
C PRO A 44 -5.82 18.94 1.12
N ILE A 45 -6.29 17.86 0.51
CA ILE A 45 -6.04 16.50 0.99
C ILE A 45 -4.64 16.04 0.63
N MET A 46 -4.25 16.17 -0.64
CA MET A 46 -2.97 15.66 -1.14
C MET A 46 -1.81 16.51 -0.63
N MET A 47 -1.99 17.84 -0.61
CA MET A 47 -0.95 18.75 -0.14
C MET A 47 -0.83 18.80 1.39
N PHE A 48 -1.90 18.54 2.15
CA PHE A 48 -1.87 18.83 3.58
C PHE A 48 -2.48 17.73 4.44
N GLY A 49 -3.64 17.19 4.07
CA GLY A 49 -4.28 16.10 4.81
C GLY A 49 -3.36 14.89 4.99
N LEU A 50 -2.82 14.36 3.90
CA LEU A 50 -1.96 13.17 3.95
C LEU A 50 -0.58 13.43 4.59
N PRO A 51 0.09 14.58 4.39
CA PRO A 51 1.23 14.95 5.24
C PRO A 51 0.88 15.03 6.73
N GLY A 52 -0.31 15.52 7.08
CA GLY A 52 -0.85 15.48 8.45
C GLY A 52 -1.03 14.05 8.97
N ALA A 53 -1.51 13.13 8.13
CA ALA A 53 -1.59 11.71 8.45
C ALA A 53 -0.21 11.08 8.67
N ALA A 54 0.76 11.36 7.80
CA ALA A 54 2.13 10.88 7.95
C ALA A 54 2.74 11.36 9.27
N LEU A 55 2.52 12.62 9.63
CA LEU A 55 2.98 13.16 10.92
C LEU A 55 2.30 12.45 12.11
N ALA A 56 1.01 12.17 12.02
CA ALA A 56 0.29 11.42 13.05
C ALA A 56 0.85 10.00 13.21
N MET A 57 1.11 9.29 12.10
CA MET A 57 1.71 7.96 12.10
C MET A 57 3.12 7.98 12.71
N TYR A 58 3.94 8.98 12.37
CA TYR A 58 5.26 9.17 12.96
C TYR A 58 5.20 9.33 14.49
N PHE A 59 4.29 10.16 15.00
CA PHE A 59 4.15 10.34 16.45
C PHE A 59 3.48 9.16 17.17
N ALA A 60 2.70 8.35 16.45
CA ALA A 60 2.12 7.12 16.98
C ALA A 60 3.14 5.97 17.09
N ALA A 61 4.21 6.00 16.30
CA ALA A 61 5.29 5.03 16.42
C ALA A 61 6.05 5.15 17.76
N PRO A 62 6.50 4.03 18.36
CA PRO A 62 7.38 4.02 19.53
C PRO A 62 8.62 4.87 19.27
N LYS A 63 9.12 5.55 20.32
CA LYS A 63 10.23 6.51 20.18
C LYS A 63 11.47 5.87 19.57
N GLU A 64 11.69 4.60 19.87
CA GLU A 64 12.83 3.80 19.41
C GLU A 64 12.76 3.52 17.91
N ARG A 65 11.56 3.49 17.32
CA ARG A 65 11.33 3.22 15.89
C ARG A 65 11.09 4.47 15.05
N ARG A 66 10.89 5.63 15.68
CA ARG A 66 10.70 6.91 14.98
C ARG A 66 11.82 7.27 14.00
N PRO A 67 13.11 7.08 14.32
CA PRO A 67 14.18 7.34 13.34
C PRO A 67 14.03 6.50 12.07
N MET A 68 13.64 5.23 12.22
CA MET A 68 13.44 4.30 11.11
C MET A 68 12.25 4.70 10.22
N VAL A 69 11.08 4.99 10.81
CA VAL A 69 9.88 5.32 10.02
C VAL A 69 9.85 6.78 9.55
N GLY A 70 10.62 7.66 10.19
CA GLY A 70 10.60 9.10 9.91
C GLY A 70 11.07 9.44 8.51
N GLY A 71 12.15 8.83 8.03
CA GLY A 71 12.66 9.05 6.67
C GLY A 71 11.66 8.63 5.60
N MET A 72 11.13 7.41 5.72
CA MET A 72 10.11 6.86 4.83
C MET A 72 8.86 7.77 4.79
N LEU A 73 8.27 8.07 5.96
CA LEU A 73 7.05 8.88 6.06
C LEU A 73 7.23 10.31 5.54
N LEU A 74 8.40 10.91 5.79
CA LEU A 74 8.72 12.23 5.27
C LEU A 74 8.85 12.21 3.74
N SER A 75 9.54 11.21 3.19
CA SER A 75 9.72 11.07 1.74
C SER A 75 8.38 10.97 1.02
N VAL A 76 7.51 10.04 1.43
CA VAL A 76 6.19 9.87 0.80
C VAL A 76 5.26 11.05 1.05
N ALA A 77 5.36 11.76 2.18
CA ALA A 77 4.61 12.98 2.44
C ALA A 77 5.04 14.14 1.55
N ILE A 78 6.35 14.31 1.32
CA ILE A 78 6.88 15.32 0.38
C ILE A 78 6.45 14.99 -1.05
N THR A 79 6.50 13.72 -1.45
CA THR A 79 6.00 13.29 -2.77
C THR A 79 4.52 13.63 -2.92
N ALA A 80 3.67 13.25 -1.97
CA ALA A 80 2.25 13.60 -1.97
C ALA A 80 2.03 15.12 -2.02
N PHE A 81 2.82 15.89 -1.26
CA PHE A 81 2.72 17.35 -1.29
C PHE A 81 3.07 17.95 -2.64
N LEU A 82 4.21 17.57 -3.22
CA LEU A 82 4.74 18.20 -4.43
C LEU A 82 4.00 17.75 -5.69
N THR A 83 3.85 16.44 -5.85
CA THR A 83 3.33 15.84 -7.09
C THR A 83 1.87 15.43 -6.96
N GLY A 84 1.37 15.29 -5.74
CA GLY A 84 0.03 14.77 -5.50
C GLY A 84 -0.08 13.25 -5.59
N VAL A 85 1.03 12.53 -5.73
CA VAL A 85 1.00 11.05 -5.75
C VAL A 85 0.87 10.55 -4.32
N THR A 86 -0.29 9.96 -4.00
CA THR A 86 -0.64 9.56 -2.63
C THR A 86 -0.54 8.05 -2.39
N GLU A 87 -0.52 7.24 -3.45
CA GLU A 87 -0.53 5.77 -3.36
C GLU A 87 0.54 5.21 -2.41
N PRO A 88 1.82 5.66 -2.45
CA PRO A 88 2.84 5.14 -1.55
C PRO A 88 2.53 5.37 -0.07
N LEU A 89 1.84 6.48 0.27
CA LEU A 89 1.46 6.80 1.64
C LEU A 89 0.16 6.09 2.04
N GLU A 90 -0.82 6.02 1.14
CA GLU A 90 -2.09 5.35 1.37
C GLU A 90 -1.92 3.84 1.56
N PHE A 91 -1.03 3.21 0.81
CA PHE A 91 -0.77 1.78 0.92
C PHE A 91 -0.18 1.38 2.28
N LEU A 92 0.47 2.30 2.98
CA LEU A 92 1.00 2.06 4.33
C LEU A 92 -0.09 1.81 5.37
N PHE A 93 -1.31 2.28 5.15
CA PHE A 93 -2.42 2.12 6.10
C PHE A 93 -3.68 1.48 5.51
N MET A 94 -3.84 1.43 4.19
CA MET A 94 -5.01 0.83 3.54
C MET A 94 -5.23 -0.63 3.95
N PHE A 95 -4.16 -1.42 4.01
CA PHE A 95 -4.23 -2.85 4.36
C PHE A 95 -4.11 -3.10 5.87
N LEU A 96 -3.36 -2.26 6.59
CA LEU A 96 -3.10 -2.45 8.02
C LEU A 96 -4.21 -1.84 8.90
N ALA A 97 -4.87 -0.79 8.39
CA ALA A 97 -5.86 -0.01 9.11
C ALA A 97 -7.00 0.47 8.17
N PRO A 98 -7.90 -0.45 7.73
CA PRO A 98 -8.99 -0.11 6.81
C PRO A 98 -9.88 1.04 7.30
N LEU A 99 -10.00 1.21 8.62
CA LEU A 99 -10.74 2.32 9.24
C LEU A 99 -10.13 3.69 8.92
N LEU A 100 -8.80 3.80 8.88
CA LEU A 100 -8.12 5.05 8.49
C LEU A 100 -8.34 5.36 7.01
N TYR A 101 -8.44 4.33 6.18
CA TYR A 101 -8.78 4.50 4.76
C TYR A 101 -10.22 4.98 4.54
N LEU A 102 -11.18 4.42 5.29
CA LEU A 102 -12.54 4.92 5.27
C LEU A 102 -12.63 6.38 5.75
N LEU A 103 -11.93 6.71 6.84
CA LEU A 103 -11.84 8.09 7.35
C LEU A 103 -11.26 9.03 6.28
N HIS A 104 -10.16 8.63 5.64
CA HIS A 104 -9.56 9.39 4.54
C HIS A 104 -10.55 9.62 3.40
N ALA A 105 -11.25 8.58 2.94
CA ALA A 105 -12.25 8.70 1.87
C ALA A 105 -13.38 9.68 2.22
N ILE A 106 -13.88 9.64 3.46
CA ILE A 106 -14.92 10.58 3.95
C ILE A 106 -14.39 12.01 3.98
N LEU A 107 -13.19 12.22 4.54
CA LEU A 107 -12.57 13.55 4.62
C LEU A 107 -12.30 14.14 3.23
N THR A 108 -11.92 13.30 2.26
CA THR A 108 -11.76 13.70 0.86
C THR A 108 -13.09 14.14 0.24
N GLY A 109 -14.17 13.40 0.49
CA GLY A 109 -15.52 13.80 0.07
C GLY A 109 -15.96 15.14 0.70
N ILE A 110 -15.68 15.35 1.99
CA ILE A 110 -15.96 16.62 2.68
C ILE A 110 -15.13 17.76 2.06
N SER A 111 -13.86 17.54 1.75
CA SER A 111 -13.01 18.55 1.11
C SER A 111 -13.56 18.97 -0.26
N LEU A 112 -13.97 18.01 -1.09
CA LEU A 112 -14.62 18.25 -2.38
C LEU A 112 -15.94 19.03 -2.23
N PHE A 113 -16.76 18.63 -1.28
CA PHE A 113 -18.01 19.34 -0.99
C PHE A 113 -17.76 20.79 -0.55
N VAL A 114 -16.85 21.01 0.40
CA VAL A 114 -16.54 22.36 0.92
C VAL A 114 -15.93 23.24 -0.17
N ALA A 115 -14.98 22.71 -0.97
CA ALA A 115 -14.37 23.48 -2.05
C ALA A 115 -15.43 23.92 -3.08
N THR A 116 -16.33 23.00 -3.44
CA THR A 116 -17.45 23.28 -4.35
C THR A 116 -18.44 24.29 -3.75
N ALA A 117 -18.81 24.13 -2.47
CA ALA A 117 -19.75 25.03 -1.79
C ALA A 117 -19.20 26.46 -1.65
N LEU A 118 -17.88 26.61 -1.56
CA LEU A 118 -17.18 27.89 -1.58
C LEU A 118 -16.96 28.44 -3.00
N GLY A 119 -17.43 27.74 -4.04
CA GLY A 119 -17.27 28.14 -5.44
C GLY A 119 -15.82 28.13 -5.90
N ILE A 120 -14.97 27.29 -5.31
CA ILE A 120 -13.56 27.18 -5.69
C ILE A 120 -13.43 26.26 -6.90
N HIS A 121 -13.00 26.85 -8.01
CA HIS A 121 -12.69 26.17 -9.27
C HIS A 121 -11.17 26.16 -9.49
N ALA A 122 -10.61 24.96 -9.55
CA ALA A 122 -9.19 24.73 -9.78
C ALA A 122 -8.99 23.38 -10.48
N GLY A 123 -8.25 23.37 -11.59
CA GLY A 123 -7.82 22.16 -12.28
C GLY A 123 -6.47 21.65 -11.76
N PHE A 124 -6.05 20.50 -12.26
CA PHE A 124 -4.75 19.87 -12.09
C PHE A 124 -4.46 19.01 -13.32
N SER A 125 -3.19 18.90 -13.72
CA SER A 125 -2.80 18.12 -14.89
C SER A 125 -2.51 16.67 -14.54
N PHE A 126 -2.07 16.44 -13.30
CA PHE A 126 -1.62 15.12 -12.85
C PHE A 126 -2.36 14.65 -11.61
N SER A 127 -2.16 15.31 -10.45
CA SER A 127 -2.68 14.79 -9.18
C SER A 127 -2.84 15.85 -8.09
N ALA A 128 -3.16 17.09 -8.40
CA ALA A 128 -3.47 18.12 -7.39
C ALA A 128 -2.35 18.37 -6.35
N GLY A 129 -1.09 18.18 -6.75
CA GLY A 129 0.08 18.53 -5.94
C GLY A 129 0.37 20.03 -5.93
N ALA A 130 1.36 20.45 -5.14
CA ALA A 130 1.80 21.84 -5.08
C ALA A 130 2.28 22.36 -6.45
N ILE A 131 2.89 21.51 -7.27
CA ILE A 131 3.29 21.87 -8.64
C ILE A 131 2.06 22.19 -9.49
N ASP A 132 1.04 21.33 -9.46
CA ASP A 132 -0.23 21.60 -10.14
C ASP A 132 -0.85 22.89 -9.61
N TYR A 133 -0.88 23.10 -8.29
CA TYR A 133 -1.49 24.30 -7.70
C TYR A 133 -0.85 25.58 -8.24
N VAL A 134 0.48 25.64 -8.30
CA VAL A 134 1.22 26.79 -8.82
C VAL A 134 0.98 27.00 -10.32
N LEU A 135 1.00 25.92 -11.11
CA LEU A 135 0.78 26.01 -12.57
C LEU A 135 -0.64 26.48 -12.91
N MET A 136 -1.61 26.14 -12.07
CA MET A 136 -3.03 26.40 -12.34
C MET A 136 -3.51 27.75 -11.78
N TYR A 137 -2.76 28.34 -10.85
CA TYR A 137 -3.15 29.56 -10.13
C TYR A 137 -3.49 30.75 -11.04
N SER A 138 -2.80 30.86 -12.19
CA SER A 138 -2.94 31.98 -13.13
C SER A 138 -3.81 31.66 -14.35
N LEU A 139 -4.44 30.48 -14.40
CA LEU A 139 -5.28 30.12 -15.54
C LEU A 139 -6.59 30.92 -15.52
N PRO A 140 -7.10 31.38 -16.69
CA PRO A 140 -8.33 32.18 -16.75
C PRO A 140 -9.57 31.50 -16.17
N ALA A 141 -9.63 30.16 -16.20
CA ALA A 141 -10.72 29.36 -15.62
C ALA A 141 -10.62 29.23 -14.09
N ALA A 142 -9.46 29.51 -13.49
CA ALA A 142 -9.28 29.42 -12.05
C ALA A 142 -10.12 30.49 -11.34
N SER A 143 -10.85 30.06 -10.32
CA SER A 143 -11.62 30.98 -9.48
C SER A 143 -10.72 31.97 -8.74
N LYS A 144 -11.21 33.20 -8.49
CA LYS A 144 -10.43 34.25 -7.80
C LYS A 144 -10.07 33.88 -6.34
N ASN A 145 -10.80 32.96 -5.74
CA ASN A 145 -10.63 32.49 -4.38
C ASN A 145 -9.82 31.19 -4.27
N VAL A 146 -9.07 30.79 -5.32
CA VAL A 146 -8.23 29.58 -5.31
C VAL A 146 -7.23 29.53 -4.16
N TRP A 147 -6.76 30.69 -3.67
CA TRP A 147 -5.88 30.79 -2.50
C TRP A 147 -6.50 30.18 -1.22
N MET A 148 -7.83 30.08 -1.15
CA MET A 148 -8.51 29.43 -0.04
C MET A 148 -8.19 27.93 0.05
N LEU A 149 -7.72 27.28 -1.02
CA LEU A 149 -7.27 25.89 -0.97
C LEU A 149 -6.08 25.70 -0.03
N ILE A 150 -5.20 26.70 0.11
CA ILE A 150 -4.10 26.66 1.07
C ILE A 150 -4.63 26.77 2.50
N VAL A 151 -5.61 27.65 2.73
CA VAL A 151 -6.25 27.79 4.04
C VAL A 151 -6.98 26.51 4.43
N MET A 152 -7.78 25.96 3.50
CA MET A 152 -8.42 24.65 3.66
C MET A 152 -7.37 23.58 3.92
N GLY A 153 -6.26 23.60 3.18
CA GLY A 153 -5.13 22.70 3.36
C GLY A 153 -4.62 22.70 4.80
N VAL A 154 -4.27 23.86 5.35
CA VAL A 154 -3.81 23.97 6.74
C VAL A 154 -4.86 23.47 7.74
N VAL A 155 -6.14 23.76 7.52
CA VAL A 155 -7.24 23.22 8.36
C VAL A 155 -7.29 21.70 8.27
N PHE A 156 -7.24 21.13 7.06
CA PHE A 156 -7.24 19.68 6.83
C PHE A 156 -5.99 19.02 7.39
N PHE A 157 -4.82 19.66 7.37
CA PHE A 157 -3.62 19.16 8.03
C PHE A 157 -3.88 18.89 9.51
N VAL A 158 -4.46 19.88 10.20
CA VAL A 158 -4.76 19.78 11.64
C VAL A 158 -5.83 18.72 11.88
N ILE A 159 -6.90 18.70 11.08
CA ILE A 159 -7.97 17.69 11.19
C ILE A 159 -7.42 16.28 11.01
N TYR A 160 -6.65 16.05 9.95
CA TYR A 160 -6.02 14.76 9.68
C TYR A 160 -5.08 14.36 10.80
N PHE A 161 -4.20 15.26 11.24
CA PHE A 161 -3.27 14.99 12.33
C PHE A 161 -4.00 14.55 13.59
N LEU A 162 -5.04 15.28 14.01
CA LEU A 162 -5.79 15.00 15.22
C LEU A 162 -6.61 13.71 15.11
N LEU A 163 -7.36 13.54 14.02
CA LEU A 163 -8.22 12.37 13.83
C LEU A 163 -7.40 11.10 13.64
N PHE A 164 -6.34 11.12 12.82
CA PHE A 164 -5.45 9.95 12.69
C PHE A 164 -4.80 9.64 14.03
N SER A 165 -4.27 10.64 14.74
CA SER A 165 -3.67 10.42 16.07
C SER A 165 -4.67 9.80 17.05
N ALA A 166 -5.91 10.29 17.07
CA ALA A 166 -6.96 9.77 17.95
C ALA A 166 -7.34 8.34 17.58
N VAL A 167 -7.64 8.07 16.31
CA VAL A 167 -8.09 6.75 15.84
C VAL A 167 -6.98 5.70 15.97
N ILE A 168 -5.73 6.04 15.65
CA ILE A 168 -4.57 5.14 15.80
C ILE A 168 -4.38 4.73 17.27
N ARG A 169 -4.53 5.68 18.21
CA ARG A 169 -4.35 5.40 19.65
C ARG A 169 -5.57 4.69 20.25
N MET A 170 -6.77 5.12 19.90
CA MET A 170 -8.02 4.58 20.45
C MET A 170 -8.23 3.12 20.06
N PHE A 171 -7.94 2.75 18.82
CA PHE A 171 -8.08 1.38 18.32
C PHE A 171 -6.78 0.60 18.28
N ASN A 172 -5.69 1.17 18.81
CA ASN A 172 -4.36 0.57 18.78
C ASN A 172 -3.95 0.02 17.40
N LEU A 173 -4.17 0.83 16.34
CA LEU A 173 -3.96 0.41 14.96
C LEU A 173 -2.47 0.19 14.65
N LYS A 174 -2.16 -0.90 13.93
CA LYS A 174 -0.80 -1.25 13.50
C LYS A 174 -0.34 -0.39 12.33
N THR A 175 -0.15 0.91 12.54
CA THR A 175 0.48 1.80 11.54
C THR A 175 1.98 1.53 11.43
N PRO A 176 2.68 2.02 10.39
CA PRO A 176 4.12 1.80 10.24
C PRO A 176 4.91 2.09 11.50
N GLY A 177 5.75 1.15 11.92
CA GLY A 177 6.54 1.22 13.15
C GLY A 177 5.78 0.80 14.42
N ARG A 178 4.51 0.39 14.32
CA ARG A 178 3.72 -0.18 15.43
C ARG A 178 3.44 -1.67 15.23
N GLU A 179 4.17 -2.34 14.33
CA GLU A 179 4.07 -3.79 14.15
C GLU A 179 4.70 -4.54 15.33
N ASP A 180 4.22 -5.76 15.60
CA ASP A 180 4.76 -6.58 16.69
C ASP A 180 6.23 -6.90 16.42
N LYS A 181 7.06 -7.07 17.45
CA LYS A 181 8.51 -7.38 17.31
C LYS A 181 8.83 -8.61 16.44
N VAL A 182 7.83 -9.44 16.11
CA VAL A 182 7.95 -10.62 15.25
C VAL A 182 7.87 -10.24 13.75
N ASP A 183 7.27 -9.09 13.44
CA ASP A 183 7.12 -8.51 12.10
C ASP A 183 8.24 -7.50 11.76
N ASP A 184 9.04 -7.09 12.76
CA ASP A 184 10.28 -6.33 12.57
C ASP A 184 11.29 -7.18 11.80
N VAL A 185 11.45 -6.95 10.49
CA VAL A 185 12.65 -6.35 9.89
C VAL A 185 12.34 -6.11 8.41
N VAL A 186 11.52 -5.10 8.10
CA VAL A 186 11.61 -4.42 6.80
C VAL A 186 12.35 -3.12 7.06
N THR A 187 13.65 -3.20 7.32
CA THR A 187 14.49 -2.00 7.36
C THR A 187 14.65 -1.49 5.93
N GLU A 188 14.43 -0.20 5.70
CA GLU A 188 14.66 0.41 4.38
C GLU A 188 16.12 0.30 3.90
N GLU A 189 17.06 -0.08 4.76
CA GLU A 189 18.41 -0.50 4.40
C GLU A 189 18.42 -1.77 3.52
N ALA A 190 17.40 -2.62 3.62
CA ALA A 190 17.17 -3.73 2.69
C ALA A 190 16.61 -3.27 1.33
N ASN A 191 16.18 -2.01 1.20
CA ASN A 191 15.54 -1.50 -0.02
C ASN A 191 16.29 -0.35 -0.72
N SER A 192 17.42 0.12 -0.20
CA SER A 192 18.29 1.02 -0.94
C SER A 192 19.00 0.28 -2.09
N ASN A 193 19.04 0.87 -3.28
CA ASN A 193 19.87 0.38 -4.40
C ASN A 193 21.36 0.78 -4.21
N THR A 194 21.79 1.00 -2.97
CA THR A 194 23.19 1.30 -2.63
C THR A 194 23.97 0.01 -2.48
N GLU A 195 25.27 0.05 -2.78
CA GLU A 195 26.13 -1.13 -2.71
C GLU A 195 26.20 -1.70 -1.28
N GLU A 196 26.21 -0.84 -0.26
CA GLU A 196 26.17 -1.24 1.15
C GLU A 196 24.84 -1.90 1.54
N GLY A 197 23.69 -1.37 1.08
CA GLY A 197 22.37 -1.93 1.38
C GLY A 197 22.17 -3.31 0.75
N LEU A 198 22.64 -3.48 -0.49
CA LEU A 198 22.62 -4.77 -1.17
C LEU A 198 23.52 -5.80 -0.49
N THR A 199 24.70 -5.37 -0.02
CA THR A 199 25.63 -6.23 0.73
C THR A 199 25.01 -6.69 2.06
N GLN A 200 24.34 -5.79 2.78
CA GLN A 200 23.66 -6.13 4.03
C GLN A 200 22.48 -7.08 3.78
N LEU A 201 21.68 -6.82 2.75
CA LEU A 201 20.56 -7.67 2.36
C LEU A 201 21.01 -9.08 1.98
N ALA A 202 22.07 -9.18 1.17
CA ALA A 202 22.65 -10.46 0.77
C ALA A 202 23.16 -11.26 1.99
N THR A 203 23.90 -10.61 2.90
CA THR A 203 24.36 -11.22 4.15
C THR A 203 23.19 -11.77 4.97
N ASN A 204 22.12 -10.99 5.12
CA ASN A 204 20.95 -11.39 5.88
C ASN A 204 20.21 -12.57 5.21
N TYR A 205 20.11 -12.60 3.88
CA TYR A 205 19.53 -13.74 3.16
C TYR A 205 20.36 -15.01 3.34
N ILE A 206 21.70 -14.92 3.30
CA ILE A 206 22.59 -16.05 3.55
C ILE A 206 22.37 -16.58 4.99
N ALA A 207 22.31 -15.69 5.98
CA ALA A 207 22.03 -16.08 7.36
C ALA A 207 20.65 -16.76 7.49
N ALA A 208 19.62 -16.24 6.80
CA ALA A 208 18.26 -16.78 6.85
C ALA A 208 18.12 -18.17 6.22
N VAL A 209 18.95 -18.51 5.23
CA VAL A 209 18.94 -19.84 4.60
C VAL A 209 19.80 -20.87 5.34
N GLY A 210 20.32 -20.54 6.53
CA GLY A 210 21.14 -21.44 7.34
C GLY A 210 22.64 -21.16 7.29
N GLY A 211 23.04 -19.98 6.83
CA GLY A 211 24.43 -19.57 6.74
C GLY A 211 25.16 -20.14 5.52
N THR A 212 26.44 -19.80 5.39
CA THR A 212 27.30 -20.32 4.31
C THR A 212 27.41 -21.84 4.32
N ASP A 213 27.36 -22.46 5.50
CA ASP A 213 27.52 -23.91 5.66
C ASP A 213 26.34 -24.69 5.07
N ASN A 214 25.15 -24.08 5.03
CA ASN A 214 23.98 -24.67 4.42
C ASN A 214 23.83 -24.33 2.93
N LEU A 215 24.60 -23.38 2.39
CA LEU A 215 24.43 -22.87 1.03
C LEU A 215 25.43 -23.48 0.05
N LYS A 216 24.94 -24.21 -0.97
CA LYS A 216 25.75 -24.93 -1.95
C LYS A 216 25.87 -24.22 -3.29
N ALA A 217 24.77 -23.63 -3.78
CA ALA A 217 24.76 -22.90 -5.04
C ALA A 217 23.75 -21.75 -4.99
N ILE A 218 24.12 -20.65 -5.64
CA ILE A 218 23.32 -19.43 -5.74
C ILE A 218 23.05 -19.16 -7.22
N ASP A 219 21.79 -19.19 -7.61
CA ASP A 219 21.30 -18.80 -8.92
C ASP A 219 20.13 -17.82 -8.75
N ALA A 220 19.84 -17.02 -9.77
CA ALA A 220 18.78 -16.03 -9.72
C ALA A 220 18.06 -15.92 -11.07
N CYS A 221 16.76 -15.64 -11.00
CA CYS A 221 15.94 -15.24 -12.13
C CYS A 221 15.44 -13.81 -11.90
N ILE A 222 14.64 -13.29 -12.83
CA ILE A 222 14.06 -11.94 -12.78
C ILE A 222 13.40 -11.62 -11.41
N THR A 223 12.67 -12.59 -10.83
CA THR A 223 11.91 -12.36 -9.58
C THR A 223 12.22 -13.33 -8.43
N ARG A 224 13.12 -14.30 -8.64
CA ARG A 224 13.34 -15.39 -7.69
C ARG A 224 14.82 -15.73 -7.54
N LEU A 225 15.28 -15.86 -6.30
CA LEU A 225 16.54 -16.52 -5.95
C LEU A 225 16.31 -18.03 -5.95
N ARG A 226 17.11 -18.77 -6.72
CA ARG A 226 17.13 -20.23 -6.76
C ARG A 226 18.36 -20.70 -6.00
N LEU A 227 18.15 -21.24 -4.81
CA LEU A 227 19.24 -21.62 -3.93
C LEU A 227 19.28 -23.14 -3.79
N THR A 228 20.47 -23.70 -3.93
CA THR A 228 20.73 -25.09 -3.54
C THR A 228 21.31 -25.09 -2.14
N VAL A 229 20.65 -25.78 -1.23
CA VAL A 229 21.02 -25.89 0.18
C VAL A 229 21.36 -27.32 0.57
N ALA A 230 22.08 -27.52 1.67
CA ALA A 230 22.33 -28.84 2.22
C ALA A 230 21.07 -29.44 2.85
N ASP A 231 20.34 -28.63 3.63
CA ASP A 231 19.07 -28.97 4.25
C ASP A 231 18.10 -27.79 4.26
N SER A 232 16.97 -27.97 3.57
CA SER A 232 15.86 -27.01 3.52
C SER A 232 15.14 -26.81 4.87
N ALA A 233 15.32 -27.72 5.83
CA ALA A 233 14.75 -27.59 7.17
C ALA A 233 15.43 -26.50 8.01
N LEU A 234 16.70 -26.20 7.71
CA LEU A 234 17.48 -25.13 8.36
C LEU A 234 17.13 -23.73 7.83
N VAL A 235 16.33 -23.65 6.77
CA VAL A 235 15.90 -22.38 6.17
C VAL A 235 14.80 -21.78 7.02
N ASN A 236 15.02 -20.53 7.44
CA ASN A 236 14.05 -19.76 8.20
C ASN A 236 13.15 -18.96 7.25
N ASP A 237 12.02 -19.56 6.86
CA ASP A 237 11.06 -18.98 5.92
C ASP A 237 10.53 -17.63 6.42
N ALA A 238 10.33 -17.49 7.73
CA ALA A 238 9.90 -16.25 8.34
C ALA A 238 10.98 -15.17 8.22
N ALA A 239 12.26 -15.51 8.39
CA ALA A 239 13.37 -14.58 8.18
C ALA A 239 13.47 -14.14 6.72
N CYS A 240 13.36 -15.06 5.76
CA CYS A 240 13.36 -14.69 4.34
C CYS A 240 12.20 -13.75 4.00
N LYS A 241 10.99 -14.01 4.53
CA LYS A 241 9.84 -13.12 4.34
C LYS A 241 10.04 -11.75 4.98
N ARG A 242 10.64 -11.70 6.18
CA ARG A 242 11.01 -10.44 6.84
C ARG A 242 11.94 -9.62 5.95
N LEU A 243 12.94 -10.24 5.34
CA LEU A 243 13.88 -9.58 4.42
C LEU A 243 13.28 -9.09 3.08
N GLY A 244 11.96 -9.12 2.93
CA GLY A 244 11.25 -8.62 1.76
C GLY A 244 10.85 -9.69 0.74
N ALA A 245 11.06 -10.98 1.04
CA ALA A 245 10.58 -12.04 0.14
C ALA A 245 9.05 -12.17 0.21
N SER A 246 8.39 -12.15 -0.94
CA SER A 246 6.94 -12.44 -1.05
C SER A 246 6.62 -13.90 -0.71
N GLY A 247 7.59 -14.80 -0.77
CA GLY A 247 7.41 -16.20 -0.42
C GLY A 247 8.69 -17.02 -0.52
N VAL A 248 8.69 -18.16 0.17
CA VAL A 248 9.74 -19.19 0.10
C VAL A 248 9.07 -20.50 -0.32
N VAL A 249 9.60 -21.14 -1.36
CA VAL A 249 9.09 -22.41 -1.90
C VAL A 249 10.19 -23.46 -1.77
N LYS A 250 9.94 -24.48 -0.96
CA LYS A 250 10.84 -25.64 -0.82
C LYS A 250 10.40 -26.72 -1.80
N LEU A 251 11.14 -26.87 -2.90
CA LEU A 251 10.82 -27.85 -3.94
C LEU A 251 11.18 -29.27 -3.51
N ASN A 252 12.29 -29.40 -2.78
CA ASN A 252 12.77 -30.64 -2.18
C ASN A 252 13.70 -30.31 -1.00
N LYS A 253 14.37 -31.32 -0.43
CA LYS A 253 15.28 -31.14 0.73
C LYS A 253 16.50 -30.25 0.46
N GLN A 254 16.87 -30.04 -0.80
CA GLN A 254 18.09 -29.36 -1.21
C GLN A 254 17.84 -28.15 -2.13
N THR A 255 16.62 -27.92 -2.61
CA THR A 255 16.31 -26.85 -3.56
C THR A 255 15.20 -25.97 -3.02
N ILE A 256 15.52 -24.69 -2.84
CA ILE A 256 14.57 -23.67 -2.40
C ILE A 256 14.51 -22.52 -3.41
N GLN A 257 13.35 -21.87 -3.50
CA GLN A 257 13.18 -20.62 -4.22
C GLN A 257 12.66 -19.54 -3.30
N VAL A 258 13.35 -18.41 -3.25
CA VAL A 258 12.93 -17.22 -2.49
C VAL A 258 12.47 -16.16 -3.48
N ILE A 259 11.22 -15.72 -3.37
CA ILE A 259 10.61 -14.76 -4.30
C ILE A 259 10.90 -13.35 -3.77
N VAL A 260 11.94 -12.70 -4.30
CA VAL A 260 12.42 -11.38 -3.84
C VAL A 260 11.89 -10.24 -4.75
N GLY A 261 11.30 -10.57 -5.90
CA GLY A 261 10.87 -9.59 -6.89
C GLY A 261 12.05 -9.09 -7.74
N ALA A 262 11.91 -7.90 -8.36
CA ALA A 262 12.84 -7.39 -9.37
C ALA A 262 14.32 -7.28 -8.94
N LYS A 263 14.61 -7.39 -7.63
CA LYS A 263 15.96 -7.34 -7.06
C LYS A 263 16.65 -8.70 -6.97
N ALA A 264 16.01 -9.78 -7.40
CA ALA A 264 16.53 -11.14 -7.22
C ALA A 264 17.90 -11.35 -7.87
N GLU A 265 18.15 -10.82 -9.06
CA GLU A 265 19.44 -10.92 -9.74
C GLU A 265 20.55 -10.18 -8.97
N SER A 266 20.32 -8.91 -8.64
CA SER A 266 21.27 -8.09 -7.89
C SER A 266 21.61 -8.70 -6.52
N VAL A 267 20.61 -9.21 -5.79
CA VAL A 267 20.83 -9.87 -4.50
C VAL A 267 21.61 -11.16 -4.68
N GLY A 268 21.31 -11.96 -5.71
CA GLY A 268 22.00 -13.22 -5.98
C GLY A 268 23.48 -13.02 -6.29
N ASP A 269 23.82 -12.00 -7.07
CA ASP A 269 25.21 -11.69 -7.37
C ASP A 269 25.96 -11.15 -6.15
N GLU A 270 25.31 -10.32 -5.33
CA GLU A 270 25.93 -9.83 -4.11
C GLU A 270 26.11 -10.95 -3.07
N MET A 271 25.19 -11.92 -2.99
CA MET A 271 25.37 -13.11 -2.15
C MET A 271 26.63 -13.88 -2.56
N LYS A 272 26.90 -14.05 -3.85
CA LYS A 272 28.15 -14.71 -4.32
C LYS A 272 29.39 -13.94 -3.84
N LYS A 273 29.37 -12.60 -3.90
CA LYS A 273 30.49 -11.77 -3.41
C LYS A 273 30.66 -11.90 -1.89
N VAL A 274 29.57 -11.88 -1.12
CA VAL A 274 29.62 -12.02 0.34
C VAL A 274 30.21 -13.38 0.74
N VAL A 275 29.75 -14.47 0.11
CA VAL A 275 30.30 -15.82 0.37
C VAL A 275 31.79 -15.91 0.02
N ALA A 276 32.23 -15.23 -1.04
CA ALA A 276 33.65 -15.18 -1.41
C ALA A 276 34.52 -14.37 -0.43
N ARG A 277 33.95 -13.40 0.30
CA ARG A 277 34.65 -12.58 1.30
C ARG A 277 34.83 -13.29 2.65
N GLY A 278 33.94 -14.22 3.00
CA GLY A 278 34.06 -15.01 4.23
C GLY A 278 32.77 -15.71 4.66
N PRO A 279 32.83 -16.57 5.67
CA PRO A 279 31.68 -17.32 6.17
C PRO A 279 30.67 -16.39 6.86
N VAL A 280 29.38 -16.65 6.65
CA VAL A 280 28.25 -15.96 7.29
C VAL A 280 27.53 -16.95 8.19
N ALA A 281 27.40 -16.60 9.47
CA ALA A 281 26.72 -17.44 10.45
C ALA A 281 25.20 -17.54 10.17
N ALA A 282 24.62 -18.69 10.47
CA ALA A 282 23.18 -18.89 10.40
C ALA A 282 22.44 -17.97 11.38
N ALA A 283 21.30 -17.42 10.95
CA ALA A 283 20.40 -16.74 11.88
C ALA A 283 19.84 -17.75 12.89
N ALA A 284 19.85 -17.39 14.19
CA ALA A 284 19.31 -18.26 15.23
C ALA A 284 17.88 -18.70 14.87
N ALA A 285 17.68 -20.01 14.72
CA ALA A 285 16.37 -20.56 14.41
C ALA A 285 15.43 -20.27 15.59
N ALA A 286 14.36 -19.51 15.35
CA ALA A 286 13.23 -19.55 16.26
C ALA A 286 12.72 -21.00 16.28
N SER A 287 12.73 -21.60 17.46
CA SER A 287 12.30 -22.96 17.71
C SER A 287 10.96 -23.21 17.04
N HIS A 288 10.85 -24.28 16.26
CA HIS A 288 9.57 -24.79 15.80
C HIS A 288 8.76 -25.17 17.04
N SER A 289 7.85 -24.31 17.51
CA SER A 289 6.75 -24.76 18.33
C SER A 289 5.82 -25.56 17.41
N ALA A 290 5.83 -26.87 17.60
CA ALA A 290 4.81 -27.76 17.06
C ALA A 290 3.41 -27.18 17.36
N PRO A 291 2.43 -27.35 16.46
CA PRO A 291 1.08 -26.86 16.71
C PRO A 291 0.58 -27.52 18.00
N VAL A 292 0.30 -26.70 19.01
CA VAL A 292 -0.42 -27.14 20.20
C VAL A 292 -1.77 -27.64 19.70
N ALA A 293 -1.99 -28.95 19.83
CA ALA A 293 -3.26 -29.57 19.53
C ALA A 293 -4.38 -28.81 20.26
N ALA A 294 -5.30 -28.23 19.49
CA ALA A 294 -6.48 -27.59 20.04
C ALA A 294 -7.25 -28.62 20.87
N GLN A 295 -7.32 -28.39 22.18
CA GLN A 295 -8.17 -29.15 23.07
C GLN A 295 -9.63 -28.96 22.63
N ALA A 296 -10.27 -30.06 22.24
CA ALA A 296 -11.68 -30.10 21.89
C ALA A 296 -12.53 -29.63 23.07
N ALA A 297 -13.20 -28.48 22.92
CA ALA A 297 -14.21 -28.04 23.85
C ALA A 297 -15.44 -28.97 23.73
N LYS A 298 -15.84 -29.57 24.86
CA LYS A 298 -17.06 -30.37 24.96
C LYS A 298 -18.28 -29.47 24.70
N PRO A 299 -19.27 -29.91 23.90
CA PRO A 299 -20.47 -29.12 23.65
C PRO A 299 -21.32 -29.02 24.92
N GLN A 300 -21.54 -27.79 25.40
CA GLN A 300 -22.57 -27.49 26.40
C GLN A 300 -23.91 -27.34 25.70
N ALA A 301 -24.89 -28.14 26.15
CA ALA A 301 -26.25 -28.15 25.66
C ALA A 301 -26.98 -26.85 26.06
N VAL A 302 -27.62 -26.20 25.08
CA VAL A 302 -28.61 -25.16 25.32
C VAL A 302 -29.99 -25.79 25.16
N ALA A 303 -30.81 -25.71 26.20
CA ALA A 303 -32.15 -26.29 26.23
C ALA A 303 -33.19 -25.37 25.57
N ASN A 304 -34.11 -26.04 24.86
CA ASN A 304 -35.41 -25.61 24.34
C ASN A 304 -35.48 -24.92 22.97
N ALA A 305 -35.83 -25.79 22.02
CA ALA A 305 -36.36 -25.53 20.70
C ALA A 305 -37.79 -24.95 20.72
N LYS A 306 -38.13 -24.20 19.67
CA LYS A 306 -39.38 -24.38 18.94
C LYS A 306 -39.06 -24.55 17.46
N THR A 307 -39.29 -25.77 17.00
CA THR A 307 -39.14 -26.23 15.63
C THR A 307 -40.30 -25.71 14.79
N VAL A 308 -40.01 -25.05 13.66
CA VAL A 308 -40.87 -25.13 12.47
C VAL A 308 -39.97 -25.48 11.31
N GLU A 309 -40.17 -26.70 10.87
CA GLU A 309 -39.53 -27.40 9.77
C GLU A 309 -40.33 -27.09 8.49
N ALA A 310 -39.66 -26.62 7.43
CA ALA A 310 -40.07 -26.82 6.04
C ALA A 310 -38.93 -26.38 5.11
N LEU A 311 -38.00 -27.31 4.94
CA LEU A 311 -36.98 -27.35 3.91
C LEU A 311 -37.63 -27.73 2.57
N VAL A 312 -37.69 -26.83 1.58
CA VAL A 312 -37.74 -27.23 0.16
C VAL A 312 -37.03 -26.21 -0.72
N SER A 313 -35.89 -26.61 -1.26
CA SER A 313 -35.45 -26.24 -2.61
C SER A 313 -34.73 -27.46 -3.18
N PRO A 314 -35.00 -27.84 -4.43
CA PRO A 314 -33.90 -27.70 -5.37
C PRO A 314 -34.34 -27.21 -6.75
N ILE A 315 -33.56 -26.22 -7.20
CA ILE A 315 -33.39 -25.83 -8.59
C ILE A 315 -33.13 -27.07 -9.44
N THR A 316 -34.03 -27.38 -10.37
CA THR A 316 -33.83 -28.34 -11.44
C THR A 316 -32.75 -27.82 -12.41
N GLY A 317 -31.52 -28.29 -12.23
CA GLY A 317 -30.50 -28.28 -13.28
C GLY A 317 -30.71 -29.47 -14.21
N ARG A 318 -31.08 -29.23 -15.48
CA ARG A 318 -31.00 -30.25 -16.54
C ARG A 318 -29.62 -30.21 -17.18
N HIS A 319 -28.93 -31.35 -17.11
CA HIS A 319 -27.80 -31.70 -17.95
C HIS A 319 -28.25 -31.84 -19.41
N CYS A 320 -27.56 -31.17 -20.33
CA CYS A 320 -27.55 -31.54 -21.75
C CYS A 320 -26.36 -32.46 -21.99
N SER A 321 -26.61 -33.76 -22.17
CA SER A 321 -25.67 -34.70 -22.77
C SER A 321 -26.00 -34.87 -24.25
N ALA A 322 -25.00 -34.70 -25.10
CA ALA A 322 -25.03 -35.02 -26.52
C ALA A 322 -25.16 -36.54 -26.76
N GLY A 323 -25.76 -36.94 -27.89
CA GLY A 323 -25.50 -38.26 -28.50
C GLY A 323 -26.68 -38.94 -29.21
N ALA A 324 -26.75 -38.71 -30.53
CA ALA A 324 -26.98 -39.67 -31.64
C ALA A 324 -28.17 -40.66 -31.64
N GLY A 325 -28.86 -40.74 -32.80
CA GLY A 325 -29.38 -42.02 -33.30
C GLY A 325 -30.68 -42.00 -34.13
N SER A 326 -30.53 -42.01 -35.46
CA SER A 326 -31.32 -42.72 -36.49
C SER A 326 -32.86 -42.66 -36.53
N GLY A 327 -33.38 -42.18 -37.67
CA GLY A 327 -34.74 -42.38 -38.17
C GLY A 327 -34.90 -41.73 -39.53
#